data_AF-A0A6J4VNM5-F1
#
_entry.id   AF-A0A6J4VNM5-F1
#
_cell.length_a   1.000
_cell.length_b   1.000
_cell.length_c   1.000
_cell.angle_alpha   90.00
_cell.angle_beta   90.00
_cell.angle_gamma   90.00
#
_symmetry.space_group_name_H-M   'P 1'
#
loop_
_entity.id
_entity.type
_entity.pdbx_description
1 polymer ?
#
loop_
_entity_poly.entity_id
_entity_poly.type
_entity_poly.pdbx_seq_one_letter_code
_entity_poly.pdbx_strand_id
1 'polypeptide(L)' 'GVAVFAEDIAVRRYAEQANNIVHWSEFDRGGHFPALEVPDLLVRDVRAFFRPLR' A
#
# COMPACT_ATOMS: atom_id res chain seq x y z
N GLY A 1 -6.22 1.00 4.17
CA GLY A 1 -5.71 0.65 2.84
C GLY A 1 -4.50 -0.24 2.98
N VAL A 2 -4.10 -0.91 1.92
CA VAL A 2 -2.87 -1.72 1.84
C VAL A 2 -2.06 -1.25 0.63
N ALA A 3 -0.76 -1.07 0.84
CA ALA A 3 0.23 -0.82 -0.22
C ALA A 3 1.23 -1.98 -0.19
N VAL A 4 1.34 -2.72 -1.30
CA VAL A 4 2.24 -3.86 -1.45
C VAL A 4 3.42 -3.42 -2.30
N PHE A 5 4.62 -3.42 -1.73
CA PHE A 5 5.85 -3.09 -2.46
C PHE A 5 6.52 -4.35 -3.01
N ALA A 6 7.51 -4.20 -3.88
CA ALA A 6 8.04 -5.28 -4.71
C ALA A 6 8.56 -6.49 -3.93
N GLU A 7 9.14 -6.25 -2.75
CA GLU A 7 9.70 -7.30 -1.89
C GLU A 7 8.70 -7.83 -0.85
N ASP A 8 7.47 -7.30 -0.80
CA ASP A 8 6.43 -7.73 0.13
C ASP A 8 5.58 -8.86 -0.47
N ILE A 9 5.37 -9.92 0.31
CA ILE A 9 4.42 -10.99 -0.05
C ILE A 9 3.10 -10.73 0.67
N ALA A 10 2.12 -10.17 -0.06
CA ALA A 10 0.77 -9.97 0.43
C ALA A 10 -0.26 -10.64 -0.49
N VAL A 11 -1.12 -11.49 0.09
CA VAL A 11 -2.22 -12.14 -0.65
C VAL A 11 -3.53 -11.45 -0.29
N ARG A 12 -4.07 -10.69 -1.24
CA ARG A 12 -5.28 -9.86 -1.05
C ARG A 12 -6.44 -10.62 -0.41
N ARG A 13 -6.71 -11.84 -0.86
CA ARG A 13 -7.79 -12.69 -0.33
C ARG A 13 -7.70 -12.90 1.18
N TYR A 14 -6.51 -13.15 1.71
CA TYR A 14 -6.34 -13.36 3.16
C TYR A 14 -6.41 -12.04 3.93
N ALA A 15 -5.89 -10.96 3.36
CA ALA A 15 -5.96 -9.64 3.97
C ALA A 15 -7.42 -9.14 4.08
N GLU A 16 -8.24 -9.38 3.06
CA GLU A 16 -9.68 -9.04 3.03
C GLU A 16 -10.51 -9.89 3.98
N GLN A 17 -10.08 -11.10 4.33
CA GLN A 17 -10.75 -11.92 5.36
C GLN A 17 -10.61 -11.32 6.77
N ALA A 18 -9.48 -10.68 7.05
CA ALA A 18 -9.19 -10.12 8.37
C ALA A 18 -9.57 -8.64 8.50
N ASN A 19 -9.79 -7.93 7.39
CA ASN A 19 -9.95 -6.48 7.38
C ASN A 19 -10.96 -6.00 6.33
N ASN A 20 -11.63 -4.88 6.62
CA ASN A 20 -12.39 -4.14 5.60
C ASN A 20 -11.43 -3.29 4.74
N ILE A 21 -10.89 -3.87 3.67
CA ILE A 21 -9.93 -3.21 2.78
C ILE A 21 -10.68 -2.41 1.72
N VAL A 22 -10.62 -1.08 1.82
CA VAL A 22 -11.25 -0.14 0.87
C VAL A 22 -10.27 0.48 -0.14
N HIS A 23 -8.99 0.13 -0.04
CA HIS A 23 -7.92 0.63 -0.92
C HIS A 23 -6.77 -0.40 -0.96
N TRP A 24 -6.34 -0.77 -2.16
CA TRP A 24 -5.28 -1.74 -2.41
C TRP A 24 -4.43 -1.26 -3.58
N SER A 25 -3.12 -1.09 -3.34
CA SER A 25 -2.14 -0.67 -4.34
C SER A 25 -0.98 -1.66 -4.38
N GLU A 26 -0.46 -1.92 -5.58
CA GLU A 26 0.72 -2.76 -5.80
C GLU A 26 1.77 -1.95 -6.56
N PHE A 27 3.03 -2.04 -6.11
CA PHE A 27 4.16 -1.31 -6.67
C PHE A 27 5.28 -2.26 -7.08
N ASP A 28 5.92 -1.96 -8.19
CA ASP A 28 7.02 -2.74 -8.78
C ASP A 28 8.40 -2.42 -8.20
N ARG A 29 8.48 -1.50 -7.23
CA ARG A 29 9.73 -1.02 -6.60
C ARG A 29 9.55 -0.78 -5.10
N GLY A 30 10.66 -0.85 -4.36
CA GLY A 30 10.73 -0.73 -2.91
C GLY A 30 10.55 -2.07 -2.19
N GLY A 31 10.94 -2.12 -0.93
CA GLY A 31 10.80 -3.29 -0.07
C GLY A 31 10.31 -2.92 1.32
N HIS A 32 10.91 -3.51 2.34
CA HIS A 32 10.42 -3.46 3.71
C HIS A 32 10.39 -2.03 4.30
N PHE A 33 11.23 -1.12 3.81
CA PHE A 33 11.30 0.26 4.27
C PHE A 33 10.91 1.23 3.15
N PRO A 34 9.64 1.22 2.68
CA PRO A 34 9.23 2.02 1.53
C PRO A 34 9.36 3.52 1.76
N ALA A 35 9.33 3.95 3.03
CA ALA A 35 9.57 5.35 3.41
C ALA A 35 11.01 5.82 3.14
N LEU A 36 11.98 4.91 3.13
CA LEU A 36 13.38 5.20 2.85
C LEU A 36 13.76 4.87 1.40
N GLU A 37 13.16 3.82 0.84
CA GLU A 37 13.52 3.30 -0.48
C GLU A 37 12.77 4.00 -1.62
N VAL A 38 11.47 4.23 -1.44
CA VAL A 38 10.57 4.82 -2.46
C VAL A 38 9.59 5.83 -1.84
N PRO A 39 10.11 6.87 -1.14
CA PRO A 39 9.28 7.82 -0.39
C PRO A 39 8.19 8.47 -1.23
N ASP A 40 8.47 8.76 -2.51
CA ASP A 40 7.49 9.36 -3.42
C ASP A 40 6.28 8.45 -3.69
N LEU A 41 6.49 7.14 -3.82
CA LEU A 41 5.41 6.18 -4.05
C LEU A 41 4.54 6.07 -2.79
N LEU A 42 5.18 5.94 -1.63
CA LEU A 42 4.47 5.86 -0.35
C LEU A 42 3.65 7.13 -0.08
N VAL A 43 4.24 8.31 -0.25
CA VAL A 43 3.54 9.59 0.00
C VAL A 43 2.35 9.77 -0.95
N ARG A 44 2.51 9.40 -2.23
CA ARG A 44 1.41 9.48 -3.20
C ARG A 44 0.26 8.55 -2.82
N ASP A 45 0.56 7.31 -2.42
CA ASP A 45 -0.47 6.34 -2.05
C ASP A 45 -1.23 6.76 -0.79
N VAL A 46 -0.51 7.22 0.25
CA VAL A 46 -1.13 7.77 1.47
C VAL A 46 -2.06 8.94 1.13
N ARG A 47 -1.62 9.86 0.26
CA ARG A 47 -2.47 10.98 -0.18
C ARG A 47 -3.68 10.50 -0.96
N ALA A 48 -3.53 9.52 -1.84
CA ALA A 48 -4.63 8.95 -2.62
C ALA A 48 -5.68 8.32 -1.70
N PHE A 49 -5.25 7.54 -0.70
CA PHE A 49 -6.14 6.90 0.28
C PHE A 49 -6.99 7.91 1.06
N PHE A 50 -6.40 9.01 1.53
CA PHE A 50 -7.11 10.00 2.34
C PHE A 50 -7.84 11.07 1.52
N ARG A 51 -7.56 11.21 0.23
CA ARG A 51 -8.22 12.21 -0.64
C ARG A 51 -9.75 12.17 -0.62
N PRO A 52 -10.43 11.01 -0.70
CA PRO A 52 -11.90 10.96 -0.64
C PRO A 52 -12.49 11.16 0.76
N LEU A 53 -11.67 11.19 1.81
CA LEU A 53 -12.09 11.38 3.20
C LEU A 53 -12.00 12.84 3.67
N ARG A 54 -11.71 13.75 2.74
CA ARG A 54 -11.60 15.19 2.98
C ARG A 54 -12.85 15.93 2.56
#